data_AF-A0A9P8CCY7-F1
#
_entry.id   AF-A0A9P8CCY7-F1
#
_cell.length_a   1.000
_cell.length_b   1.000
_cell.length_c   1.000
_cell.angle_alpha   90.00
_cell.angle_beta   90.00
_cell.angle_gamma   90.00
#
_symmetry.space_group_name_H-M   'P 1'
#
loop_
_entity.id
_entity.type
_entity.pdbx_description
1 polymer ?
#
loop_
_entity_poly.entity_id
_entity_poly.type
_entity_poly.pdbx_seq_one_letter_code
_entity_poly.pdbx_strand_id
1 'polypeptide(L)'
;MLILGQLHSVSQRPCFTFSLTQKEIEQFEARARHGNKTSQRHHHEYDSVVELPCLRSVIKEDSRLSYGIVASMLGVAPKEEMHFQQWTIPRGTAVSMTAALIHHDPIIFPDSHTFDFERLLEGSDSGRLDRYLVPIFTGSKMCLGVNLAWTELYLAMSRMVENFARDDCRMVLWETCVDDV
;
A
#
# COMPACT_ATOMS: atom_id res chain seq x y z
N MET A 1 22.85 -5.43 -38.45
CA MET A 1 21.56 -5.41 -39.17
C MET A 1 20.49 -5.88 -38.21
N LEU A 2 19.82 -4.89 -37.57
CA LEU A 2 18.45 -4.87 -37.01
C LEU A 2 18.08 -6.00 -36.01
N ILE A 3 17.98 -5.76 -34.70
CA ILE A 3 16.99 -4.92 -33.98
C ILE A 3 15.57 -5.10 -34.55
N LEU A 4 14.79 -5.95 -33.89
CA LEU A 4 13.33 -5.88 -33.76
C LEU A 4 13.08 -6.02 -32.25
N GLY A 5 12.69 -5.02 -31.48
CA GLY A 5 11.78 -3.93 -31.83
C GLY A 5 10.42 -4.26 -31.24
N GLN A 6 10.18 -3.68 -30.06
CA GLN A 6 8.95 -3.72 -29.26
C GLN A 6 7.67 -3.58 -30.09
N LEU A 7 6.56 -4.16 -29.61
CA LEU A 7 5.24 -3.52 -29.53
C LEU A 7 4.19 -4.54 -29.07
N HIS A 8 3.81 -4.49 -27.80
CA HIS A 8 2.44 -4.45 -27.29
C HIS A 8 2.58 -4.00 -25.82
N SER A 9 2.53 -2.68 -25.58
CA SER A 9 1.38 -2.07 -24.87
C SER A 9 1.27 -2.67 -23.46
N VAL A 10 1.97 -2.13 -22.45
CA VAL A 10 1.46 -1.00 -21.64
C VAL A 10 -0.07 -0.92 -21.69
N SER A 11 -0.73 -1.96 -21.20
CA SER A 11 -2.11 -1.90 -20.76
C SER A 11 -2.08 -1.59 -19.28
N GLN A 12 -2.60 -0.40 -18.97
CA GLN A 12 -2.85 0.10 -17.64
C GLN A 12 -3.53 -1.02 -16.85
N ARG A 13 -2.96 -1.39 -15.70
CA ARG A 13 -3.63 -2.21 -14.70
C ARG A 13 -4.24 -1.29 -13.64
N PRO A 14 -5.44 -0.71 -13.83
CA PRO A 14 -6.24 -0.20 -12.74
C PRO A 14 -7.35 -1.22 -12.50
N CYS A 15 -7.01 -2.32 -11.85
CA CYS A 15 -8.03 -3.15 -11.21
C CYS A 15 -7.38 -3.57 -9.92
N PHE A 16 -8.06 -3.29 -8.80
CA PHE A 16 -7.70 -3.69 -7.44
C PHE A 16 -7.49 -5.22 -7.39
N THR A 17 -6.37 -5.71 -7.91
CA THR A 17 -5.92 -7.06 -7.65
C THR A 17 -5.32 -6.99 -6.27
N PHE A 18 -6.12 -7.42 -5.30
CA PHE A 18 -5.63 -8.03 -4.07
C PHE A 18 -4.73 -9.21 -4.47
N SER A 19 -3.54 -8.91 -4.98
CA SER A 19 -2.56 -9.87 -5.45
C SER A 19 -1.72 -10.29 -4.26
N LEU A 20 -2.39 -10.73 -3.19
CA LEU A 20 -1.77 -11.72 -2.32
C LEU A 20 -1.77 -13.00 -3.15
N THR A 21 -0.62 -13.30 -3.74
CA THR A 21 -0.42 -14.59 -4.39
C THR A 21 -0.68 -15.69 -3.35
N GLN A 22 -1.23 -16.84 -3.77
CA GLN A 22 -1.51 -17.98 -2.89
C GLN A 22 -0.33 -18.33 -1.95
N LYS A 23 0.90 -18.09 -2.40
CA LYS A 23 2.15 -18.23 -1.61
C LYS A 23 2.26 -17.27 -0.44
N GLU A 24 1.82 -16.03 -0.58
CA GLU A 24 1.89 -15.00 0.47
C GLU A 24 0.81 -15.22 1.53
N ILE A 25 -0.36 -15.70 1.12
CA ILE A 25 -1.40 -16.22 2.04
C ILE A 25 -0.85 -17.42 2.81
N GLU A 26 -0.22 -18.38 2.14
CA GLU A 26 0.40 -19.55 2.79
C GLU A 26 1.54 -19.17 3.76
N GLN A 27 2.40 -18.20 3.40
CA GLN A 27 3.47 -17.69 4.27
C GLN A 27 2.92 -16.93 5.48
N PHE A 28 1.88 -16.13 5.27
CA PHE A 28 1.16 -15.43 6.33
C PHE A 28 0.45 -16.43 7.27
N GLU A 29 -0.26 -17.42 6.73
CA GLU A 29 -0.88 -18.50 7.52
C GLU A 29 0.16 -19.36 8.25
N ALA A 30 1.33 -19.63 7.66
CA ALA A 30 2.41 -20.40 8.30
C ALA A 30 3.00 -19.66 9.51
N ARG A 31 3.14 -18.33 9.43
CA ARG A 31 3.61 -17.50 10.54
C ARG A 31 2.51 -17.23 11.57
N ALA A 32 1.26 -17.04 11.14
CA ALA A 32 0.10 -16.90 12.02
C ALA A 32 -0.16 -18.16 12.86
N ARG A 33 0.11 -19.36 12.33
CA ARG A 33 0.05 -20.63 13.08
C ARG A 33 1.12 -20.78 14.17
N HIS A 34 2.24 -20.04 14.09
CA HIS A 34 3.27 -20.02 15.14
C HIS A 34 3.01 -18.94 16.21
N GLY A 35 2.09 -18.00 15.95
CA GLY A 35 1.54 -17.08 16.95
C GLY A 35 0.58 -17.83 17.86
N ASN A 36 0.88 -17.80 19.15
CA ASN A 36 0.29 -18.59 20.23
C ASN A 36 -1.26 -18.67 20.25
N LYS A 37 -1.75 -19.79 20.77
CA LYS A 37 -3.14 -20.12 21.07
C LYS A 37 -3.91 -18.97 21.74
N THR A 38 -4.76 -18.27 21.00
CA THR A 38 -5.90 -17.53 21.58
C THR A 38 -7.19 -18.03 20.94
N SER A 39 -7.52 -19.26 21.34
CA SER A 39 -8.90 -19.70 21.43
C SER A 39 -9.61 -18.82 22.45
N GLN A 40 -10.41 -17.86 21.99
CA GLN A 40 -11.67 -17.37 22.57
C GLN A 40 -12.15 -16.15 21.78
N ARG A 41 -13.47 -15.92 21.74
CA ARG A 41 -14.10 -14.74 21.12
C ARG A 41 -13.69 -13.47 21.89
N HIS A 42 -12.46 -13.02 21.72
CA HIS A 42 -12.06 -11.71 22.21
C HIS A 42 -12.34 -10.71 21.08
N HIS A 43 -12.98 -9.60 21.42
CA HIS A 43 -12.90 -8.41 20.57
C HIS A 43 -11.41 -8.20 20.29
N HIS A 44 -11.03 -8.15 19.01
CA HIS A 44 -9.66 -7.80 18.63
C HIS A 44 -9.39 -6.39 19.14
N GLU A 45 -8.65 -6.32 20.25
CA GLU A 45 -8.14 -5.07 20.76
C GLU A 45 -7.15 -4.55 19.72
N TYR A 46 -7.34 -3.29 19.32
CA TYR A 46 -6.57 -2.67 18.23
C TYR A 46 -5.06 -2.89 18.40
N ASP A 47 -4.56 -2.73 19.63
CA ASP A 47 -3.16 -2.90 19.97
C ASP A 47 -2.66 -4.30 19.58
N SER A 48 -3.43 -5.36 19.86
CA SER A 48 -3.04 -6.74 19.52
C SER A 48 -2.92 -7.01 18.02
N VAL A 49 -3.68 -6.28 17.19
CA VAL A 49 -3.66 -6.43 15.73
C VAL A 49 -2.54 -5.63 15.09
N VAL A 50 -2.26 -4.43 15.62
CA VAL A 50 -1.15 -3.58 15.17
C VAL A 50 0.20 -4.22 15.45
N GLU A 51 0.31 -4.99 16.52
CA GLU A 51 1.50 -5.73 16.93
C GLU A 51 1.83 -6.93 16.01
N LEU A 52 1.03 -7.21 14.97
CA LEU A 52 1.35 -8.24 13.97
C LEU A 52 2.18 -7.64 12.82
N PRO A 53 3.52 -7.79 12.80
CA PRO A 53 4.38 -7.06 11.87
C PRO A 53 4.17 -7.51 10.42
N CYS A 54 3.79 -8.79 10.24
CA CYS A 54 3.48 -9.37 8.93
C CYS A 54 2.20 -8.76 8.33
N LEU A 55 1.12 -8.68 9.10
CA LEU A 55 -0.14 -8.09 8.63
C LEU A 55 0.05 -6.61 8.30
N ARG A 56 0.78 -5.89 9.16
CA ARG A 56 1.09 -4.47 8.96
C ARG A 56 1.89 -4.22 7.68
N SER A 57 2.93 -5.00 7.44
CA SER A 57 3.77 -4.85 6.24
C SER A 57 3.02 -5.17 4.95
N VAL A 58 2.17 -6.21 4.96
CA VAL A 58 1.29 -6.56 3.83
C VAL A 58 0.35 -5.40 3.49
N ILE A 59 -0.36 -4.85 4.48
CA ILE A 59 -1.34 -3.78 4.25
C ILE A 59 -0.66 -2.49 3.77
N LYS A 60 0.55 -2.19 4.27
CA LYS A 60 1.33 -1.03 3.79
C LYS A 60 1.77 -1.21 2.33
N GLU A 61 2.28 -2.39 1.98
CA GLU A 61 2.73 -2.66 0.61
C GLU A 61 1.55 -2.69 -0.37
N ASP A 62 0.42 -3.25 0.05
CA ASP A 62 -0.84 -3.20 -0.70
C ASP A 62 -1.30 -1.76 -0.94
N SER A 63 -1.26 -0.92 0.10
CA SER A 63 -1.58 0.50 0.00
C SER A 63 -0.64 1.26 -0.94
N ARG A 64 0.63 0.83 -1.07
CA ARG A 64 1.62 1.42 -1.98
C ARG A 64 1.25 1.16 -3.44
N LEU A 65 0.86 -0.08 -3.75
CA LEU A 65 0.58 -0.56 -5.11
C LEU A 65 -0.88 -0.35 -5.56
N SER A 66 -1.81 -0.16 -4.64
CA SER A 66 -3.23 0.06 -4.96
C SER A 66 -3.55 1.42 -5.59
N TYR A 67 -2.58 2.35 -5.65
CA TYR A 67 -2.70 3.66 -6.29
C TYR A 67 -3.97 4.46 -5.93
N GLY A 68 -4.44 4.34 -4.68
CA GLY A 68 -5.78 4.81 -4.27
C GLY A 68 -6.11 6.24 -4.72
N ILE A 69 -5.22 7.21 -4.46
CA ILE A 69 -5.34 8.58 -4.97
C ILE A 69 -4.05 8.97 -5.69
N VAL A 70 -4.09 8.93 -7.02
CA VAL A 70 -2.94 9.25 -7.89
C VAL A 70 -2.73 10.76 -8.12
N ALA A 71 -3.78 11.57 -8.02
CA ALA A 71 -3.70 13.01 -8.20
C ALA A 71 -3.81 13.75 -6.86
N SER A 72 -2.77 14.50 -6.49
CA SER A 72 -2.80 15.29 -5.25
C SER A 72 -3.54 16.61 -5.38
N MET A 73 -4.11 17.02 -4.25
CA MET A 73 -4.71 18.33 -4.08
C MET A 73 -3.65 19.41 -4.38
N LEU A 74 -3.96 20.29 -5.33
CA LEU A 74 -3.04 21.37 -5.73
C LEU A 74 -2.87 22.35 -4.56
N GLY A 75 -1.63 22.58 -4.15
CA GLY A 75 -1.22 23.69 -3.30
C GLY A 75 -0.93 24.91 -4.16
N VAL A 76 -1.44 26.07 -3.77
CA VAL A 76 -1.09 27.36 -4.39
C VAL A 76 -0.60 28.26 -3.27
N ALA A 77 0.57 28.87 -3.46
CA ALA A 77 1.06 29.93 -2.60
C ALA A 77 0.69 31.29 -3.23
N PRO A 78 -0.44 31.91 -2.86
CA PRO A 78 -0.95 33.09 -3.55
C PRO A 78 -0.14 34.36 -3.27
N LYS A 79 0.53 34.41 -2.11
CA LYS A 79 1.16 35.64 -1.60
C LYS A 79 2.67 35.58 -1.52
N GLU A 80 3.27 34.40 -1.63
CA GLU A 80 4.70 34.18 -1.36
C GLU A 80 5.34 33.38 -2.49
N GLU A 81 6.62 33.67 -2.74
CA GLU A 81 7.45 32.88 -3.65
C GLU A 81 7.97 31.67 -2.88
N MET A 82 7.88 30.49 -3.48
CA MET A 82 8.39 29.27 -2.86
C MET A 82 9.79 29.00 -3.40
N HIS A 83 10.75 28.82 -2.51
CA HIS A 83 12.10 28.41 -2.88
C HIS A 83 12.26 26.91 -2.60
N PHE A 84 12.59 26.15 -3.64
CA PHE A 84 12.88 24.73 -3.54
C PHE A 84 14.25 24.44 -4.15
N GLN A 85 15.23 24.16 -3.28
CA GLN A 85 16.64 24.00 -3.68
C GLN A 85 17.12 25.20 -4.51
N GLN A 86 17.57 24.99 -5.75
CA GLN A 86 17.97 26.05 -6.68
C GLN A 86 16.80 26.72 -7.44
N TRP A 87 15.57 26.24 -7.25
CA TRP A 87 14.41 26.71 -8.01
C TRP A 87 13.59 27.73 -7.21
N THR A 88 13.20 28.82 -7.87
CA THR A 88 12.24 29.79 -7.35
C THR A 88 10.91 29.64 -8.10
N ILE A 89 9.87 29.24 -7.38
CA ILE A 89 8.53 29.03 -7.90
C ILE A 89 7.74 30.34 -7.67
N PRO A 90 7.24 30.98 -8.75
CA PRO A 90 6.50 32.24 -8.64
C PRO A 90 5.19 32.11 -7.84
N ARG A 91 4.75 33.23 -7.27
CA ARG A 91 3.45 33.37 -6.59
C ARG A 91 2.32 32.97 -7.51
N GLY A 92 1.31 32.31 -6.96
CA GLY A 92 0.14 31.86 -7.71
C GLY A 92 0.37 30.61 -8.58
N THR A 93 1.57 30.02 -8.55
CA THR A 93 1.82 28.74 -9.22
C THR A 93 1.18 27.60 -8.43
N ALA A 94 0.43 26.75 -9.12
CA ALA A 94 -0.14 25.56 -8.53
C ALA A 94 0.87 24.40 -8.56
N VAL A 95 1.13 23.81 -7.39
CA VAL A 95 2.07 22.71 -7.17
C VAL A 95 1.30 21.51 -6.66
N SER A 96 1.61 20.33 -7.17
CA SER A 96 1.03 19.06 -6.73
C SER A 96 2.12 18.00 -6.61
N MET A 97 1.83 16.96 -5.84
CA MET A 97 2.70 15.81 -5.64
C MET A 97 2.01 14.56 -6.20
N THR A 98 2.75 13.72 -6.90
CA THR A 98 2.19 12.44 -7.37
C THR A 98 2.75 11.32 -6.52
N ALA A 99 1.92 10.73 -5.66
CA ALA A 99 2.32 9.64 -4.76
C ALA A 99 2.92 8.45 -5.54
N ALA A 100 2.35 8.12 -6.70
CA ALA A 100 2.85 7.06 -7.57
C ALA A 100 4.31 7.28 -8.02
N LEU A 101 4.75 8.54 -8.23
CA LEU A 101 6.14 8.80 -8.62
C LEU A 101 7.12 8.47 -7.48
N ILE A 102 6.72 8.72 -6.23
CA ILE A 102 7.52 8.39 -5.04
C ILE A 102 7.53 6.87 -4.82
N HIS A 103 6.35 6.23 -4.93
CA HIS A 103 6.20 4.79 -4.74
C HIS A 103 6.91 3.96 -5.81
N HIS A 104 7.18 4.54 -6.99
CA HIS A 104 7.90 3.91 -8.09
C HIS A 104 9.33 4.40 -8.30
N ASP A 105 9.83 5.27 -7.43
CA ASP A 105 11.21 5.71 -7.50
C ASP A 105 12.15 4.50 -7.25
N PRO A 106 12.95 4.07 -8.25
CA PRO A 106 13.82 2.90 -8.12
C PRO A 106 14.94 3.09 -7.09
N ILE A 107 15.23 4.33 -6.71
CA ILE A 107 16.22 4.66 -5.66
C ILE A 107 15.63 4.33 -4.28
N ILE A 108 14.33 4.52 -4.11
CA ILE A 108 13.63 4.30 -2.83
C ILE A 108 13.11 2.87 -2.75
N PHE A 109 12.44 2.40 -3.81
CA PHE A 109 11.83 1.08 -3.95
C PHE A 109 12.43 0.35 -5.17
N PRO A 110 13.50 -0.43 -4.99
CA PRO A 110 13.95 -1.38 -6.02
C PRO A 110 12.82 -2.33 -6.39
N ASP A 111 12.67 -2.65 -7.68
CA ASP A 111 11.60 -3.51 -8.20
C ASP A 111 10.19 -3.05 -7.79
N SER A 112 9.93 -1.74 -7.89
CA SER A 112 8.73 -1.08 -7.37
C SER A 112 7.38 -1.61 -7.87
N HIS A 113 7.31 -2.32 -8.99
CA HIS A 113 6.07 -2.94 -9.48
C HIS A 113 5.80 -4.33 -8.90
N THR A 114 6.79 -4.92 -8.23
CA THR A 114 6.65 -6.20 -7.55
C THR A 114 6.08 -5.96 -6.16
N PHE A 115 5.07 -6.76 -5.80
CA PHE A 115 4.59 -6.81 -4.43
C PHE A 115 5.61 -7.56 -3.58
N ASP A 116 6.20 -6.89 -2.61
CA ASP A 116 7.16 -7.48 -1.67
C ASP A 116 6.98 -6.80 -0.32
N PHE A 117 6.23 -7.47 0.57
CA PHE A 117 5.96 -6.97 1.92
C PHE A 117 7.17 -7.11 2.85
N GLU A 118 8.13 -7.98 2.55
CA GLU A 118 9.28 -8.24 3.43
C GLU A 118 10.15 -7.00 3.60
N ARG A 119 10.16 -6.12 2.58
CA ARG A 119 10.86 -4.81 2.64
C ARG A 119 10.28 -3.84 3.68
N LEU A 120 9.03 -4.04 4.10
CA LEU A 120 8.34 -3.20 5.09
C LEU A 120 8.19 -3.90 6.45
N LEU A 121 8.80 -5.08 6.62
CA LEU A 121 8.76 -5.85 7.87
C LEU A 121 9.65 -5.22 8.96
N GLU A 122 9.29 -5.40 10.22
CA GLU A 122 10.12 -4.92 11.34
C GLU A 122 11.51 -5.61 11.35
N GLY A 123 12.57 -4.82 11.53
CA GLY A 123 13.96 -5.27 11.42
C GLY A 123 14.58 -5.12 10.02
N SER A 124 13.80 -4.68 9.03
CA SER A 124 14.28 -4.29 7.69
C SER A 124 14.48 -2.76 7.59
N ASP A 125 14.49 -2.24 6.36
CA ASP A 125 14.54 -0.81 6.04
C ASP A 125 13.20 -0.06 6.32
N SER A 126 12.25 -0.72 6.98
CA SER A 126 10.88 -0.23 7.23
C SER A 126 10.80 1.17 7.82
N GLY A 127 11.63 1.51 8.80
CA GLY A 127 11.65 2.86 9.38
C GLY A 127 12.06 3.97 8.38
N ARG A 128 12.93 3.64 7.43
CA ARG A 128 13.32 4.56 6.34
C ARG A 128 12.19 4.66 5.31
N LEU A 129 11.63 3.52 4.91
CA LEU A 129 10.61 3.40 3.85
C LEU A 129 9.25 3.96 4.28
N ASP A 130 8.90 3.89 5.56
CA ASP A 130 7.65 4.44 6.11
C ASP A 130 7.51 5.95 5.83
N ARG A 131 8.62 6.69 5.71
CA ARG A 131 8.60 8.12 5.36
C ARG A 131 8.22 8.40 3.91
N TYR A 132 8.43 7.42 3.03
CA TYR A 132 8.14 7.51 1.60
C TYR A 132 6.81 6.82 1.24
N LEU A 133 6.18 6.16 2.21
CA LEU A 133 4.85 5.58 2.07
C LEU A 133 3.81 6.70 2.23
N VAL A 134 3.34 7.24 1.10
CA VAL A 134 2.38 8.37 1.06
C VAL A 134 1.08 7.98 0.34
N PRO A 135 0.38 6.92 0.76
CA PRO A 135 -0.81 6.45 0.07
C PRO A 135 -1.98 7.44 0.14
N ILE A 136 -2.04 8.27 1.21
CA ILE A 136 -3.15 9.20 1.46
C ILE A 136 -2.62 10.59 1.86
N PHE A 137 -1.84 11.20 0.97
CA PHE A 137 -1.20 12.52 1.12
C PHE A 137 -0.30 12.67 2.35
N THR A 138 0.50 13.73 2.37
CA THR A 138 1.33 14.09 3.52
C THR A 138 1.45 15.62 3.62
N GLY A 139 1.95 16.11 4.76
CA GLY A 139 2.09 17.53 5.04
C GLY A 139 0.78 18.22 5.45
N SER A 140 0.66 19.52 5.16
CA SER A 140 -0.46 20.36 5.61
C SER A 140 -1.84 19.95 5.06
N LYS A 141 -1.87 19.10 4.03
CA LYS A 141 -3.07 18.56 3.41
C LYS A 141 -3.19 17.05 3.59
N MET A 142 -2.55 16.49 4.62
CA MET A 142 -2.74 15.08 4.94
C MET A 142 -4.22 14.78 5.23
N CYS A 143 -4.67 13.59 4.84
CA CYS A 143 -6.05 13.19 5.11
C CYS A 143 -6.30 13.13 6.63
N LEU A 144 -7.33 13.84 7.09
CA LEU A 144 -7.73 13.83 8.50
C LEU A 144 -8.12 12.42 8.98
N GLY A 145 -8.66 11.60 8.07
CA GLY A 145 -9.07 10.23 8.33
C GLY A 145 -7.97 9.19 8.17
N VAL A 146 -6.71 9.57 7.97
CA VAL A 146 -5.63 8.60 7.69
C VAL A 146 -5.47 7.57 8.82
N ASN A 147 -5.53 8.01 10.08
CA ASN A 147 -5.40 7.10 11.23
C ASN A 147 -6.61 6.16 11.34
N LEU A 148 -7.82 6.67 11.10
CA LEU A 148 -9.03 5.86 11.09
C LEU A 148 -8.99 4.81 9.98
N ALA A 149 -8.57 5.21 8.78
CA ALA A 149 -8.44 4.30 7.64
C ALA A 149 -7.45 3.16 7.94
N TRP A 150 -6.29 3.47 8.54
CA TRP A 150 -5.36 2.43 8.98
C TRP A 150 -5.98 1.50 10.01
N THR A 151 -6.66 2.04 11.02
CA THR A 151 -7.34 1.22 12.04
C THR A 151 -8.39 0.31 11.44
N GLU A 152 -9.24 0.83 10.55
CA GLU A 152 -10.27 0.06 9.88
C GLU A 152 -9.67 -1.05 9.00
N LEU A 153 -8.62 -0.74 8.22
CA LEU A 153 -7.91 -1.73 7.40
C LEU A 153 -7.30 -2.85 8.26
N TYR A 154 -6.62 -2.50 9.35
CA TYR A 154 -6.02 -3.50 10.25
C TYR A 154 -7.07 -4.42 10.88
N LEU A 155 -8.15 -3.84 11.43
CA LEU A 155 -9.22 -4.61 12.07
C LEU A 155 -9.98 -5.47 11.06
N ALA A 156 -10.33 -4.92 9.90
CA ALA A 156 -11.05 -5.64 8.85
C ALA A 156 -10.22 -6.81 8.34
N MET A 157 -8.96 -6.58 7.98
CA MET A 157 -8.07 -7.63 7.44
C MET A 157 -7.77 -8.71 8.48
N SER A 158 -7.54 -8.33 9.74
CA SER A 158 -7.36 -9.30 10.84
C SER A 158 -8.59 -10.20 11.01
N ARG A 159 -9.79 -9.61 11.00
CA ARG A 159 -11.02 -10.36 11.16
C ARG A 159 -11.34 -11.24 9.96
N MET A 160 -11.07 -10.75 8.75
CA MET A 160 -11.16 -11.54 7.51
C MET A 160 -10.29 -12.78 7.62
N VAL A 161 -8.99 -12.60 7.88
CA VAL A 161 -8.02 -13.69 8.07
C VAL A 161 -8.49 -14.71 9.10
N GLU A 162 -8.92 -14.25 10.29
CA GLU A 162 -9.31 -15.16 11.38
C GLU A 162 -10.54 -15.99 11.01
N ASN A 163 -11.50 -15.39 10.30
CA ASN A 163 -12.69 -16.11 9.84
C ASN A 163 -12.35 -17.13 8.75
N PHE A 164 -11.40 -16.84 7.87
CA PHE A 164 -10.96 -17.78 6.84
C PHE A 164 -10.11 -18.93 7.40
N ALA A 165 -9.30 -18.66 8.44
CA ALA A 165 -8.51 -19.69 9.10
C ALA A 165 -9.34 -20.71 9.92
N ARG A 166 -10.64 -20.44 10.12
CA ARG A 166 -11.57 -21.30 10.88
C ARG A 166 -12.29 -22.35 10.03
N ASP A 167 -11.85 -22.62 8.81
CA ASP A 167 -12.36 -23.63 7.88
C ASP A 167 -13.81 -23.44 7.35
N ASP A 168 -14.59 -22.49 7.88
CA ASP A 168 -15.99 -22.28 7.46
C ASP A 168 -16.16 -21.43 6.18
N CYS A 169 -15.09 -20.77 5.71
CA CYS A 169 -15.10 -19.96 4.48
C CYS A 169 -13.81 -20.18 3.69
N ARG A 170 -13.92 -20.72 2.47
CA ARG A 170 -12.80 -20.81 1.51
C ARG A 170 -12.87 -19.63 0.55
N MET A 171 -11.86 -18.76 0.55
CA MET A 171 -11.70 -17.80 -0.54
C MET A 171 -11.26 -18.55 -1.79
N VAL A 172 -12.11 -18.53 -2.81
CA VAL A 172 -11.78 -19.04 -4.13
C VAL A 172 -11.60 -17.81 -5.00
N LEU A 173 -10.46 -17.72 -5.68
CA LEU A 173 -10.29 -16.68 -6.69
C LEU A 173 -11.36 -16.92 -7.76
N TRP A 174 -12.31 -16.00 -7.86
CA TRP A 174 -13.28 -16.02 -8.95
C TRP A 174 -12.57 -15.58 -10.22
N GLU A 175 -12.82 -16.26 -11.34
CA GLU A 175 -12.30 -15.85 -12.64
C GLU A 175 -13.00 -14.57 -13.08
N THR A 176 -12.53 -13.43 -12.63
CA THR A 176 -12.98 -12.13 -13.12
C THR A 176 -12.40 -11.89 -14.50
N CYS A 177 -13.26 -11.87 -15.51
CA CYS A 177 -12.91 -11.58 -16.89
C CYS A 177 -13.04 -10.08 -17.18
N VAL A 178 -12.53 -9.65 -18.34
CA VAL A 178 -12.69 -8.26 -18.80
C VAL A 178 -14.18 -7.89 -18.97
N ASP A 179 -15.04 -8.89 -19.15
CA ASP A 179 -16.49 -8.74 -19.28
C ASP A 179 -17.19 -8.36 -17.96
N ASP A 180 -16.49 -8.42 -16.81
CA ASP A 180 -17.03 -8.11 -15.47
C ASP A 180 -16.80 -6.65 -15.02
N VAL A 181 -16.17 -5.82 -15.86
CA VAL A 181 -15.83 -4.40 -15.59
C VAL A 181 -16.72 -3.46 -16.39
#